data_AF-A0A843D8E2-F1
#
_entry.id   AF-A0A843D8E2-F1
#
_cell.length_a   1.000
_cell.length_b   1.000
_cell.length_c   1.000
_cell.angle_alpha   90.00
_cell.angle_beta   90.00
_cell.angle_gamma   90.00
#
_symmetry.space_group_name_H-M   'P 1'
#
loop_
_entity.id
_entity.type
_entity.pdbx_description
1 polymer ?
#
loop_
_entity_poly.entity_id
_entity_poly.type
_entity_poly.pdbx_seq_one_letter_code
_entity_poly.pdbx_strand_id
1 'polypeptide(L)'
;MAENEWGSNLSFILAMIGSAVGLGNIWRYPYVLYSNGGGAFYIPYIVAILLMGIPFLILEYGVGYNYKSSFAKAIRKINSKWEYLGWFLPVAVFMIMIYYSAILGWDGIYMILSLFKGWGADPNTYFTTSFLQA
;
A
#
# COMPACT_ATOMS: atom_id res chain seq x y z
N MET A 1 15.71 20.37 -18.33
CA MET A 1 14.98 19.13 -17.97
C MET A 1 13.62 19.59 -17.49
N ALA A 2 12.53 19.23 -18.19
CA ALA A 2 11.19 19.70 -17.83
C ALA A 2 10.83 19.20 -16.42
N GLU A 3 10.56 20.14 -15.53
CA GLU A 3 10.11 19.85 -14.16
C GLU A 3 8.67 19.34 -14.27
N ASN A 4 8.49 18.02 -14.09
CA ASN A 4 7.16 17.40 -14.04
C ASN A 4 6.48 17.82 -12.73
N GLU A 5 6.00 19.04 -12.67
CA GLU A 5 5.17 19.52 -11.57
C GLU A 5 3.74 19.01 -11.74
N TRP A 6 3.09 18.73 -10.62
CA TRP A 6 1.69 18.32 -10.62
C TRP A 6 0.82 19.44 -11.16
N GLY A 7 -0.05 19.14 -12.13
CA GLY A 7 -0.93 20.14 -12.74
C GLY A 7 -1.90 20.84 -11.76
N SER A 8 -2.08 20.31 -10.54
CA SER A 8 -2.84 20.94 -9.47
C SER A 8 -2.52 20.32 -8.09
N ASN A 9 -2.77 21.07 -7.01
CA ASN A 9 -2.70 20.52 -5.64
C ASN A 9 -3.71 19.37 -5.44
N LEU A 10 -4.86 19.42 -6.11
CA LEU A 10 -5.89 18.39 -5.99
C LEU A 10 -5.40 17.07 -6.61
N SER A 11 -4.80 17.09 -7.80
CA SER A 11 -4.26 15.89 -8.43
C SER A 11 -3.12 15.28 -7.62
N PHE A 12 -2.29 16.11 -6.98
CA PHE A 12 -1.29 15.65 -6.03
C PHE A 12 -1.92 14.93 -4.82
N ILE A 13 -2.91 15.55 -4.16
CA ILE A 13 -3.59 14.96 -3.01
C ILE A 13 -4.30 13.66 -3.39
N LEU A 14 -4.98 13.61 -4.54
CA LEU A 14 -5.65 12.41 -5.03
C LEU A 14 -4.66 11.28 -5.32
N ALA A 15 -3.50 11.57 -5.91
CA ALA A 15 -2.45 10.57 -6.11
C ALA A 15 -1.91 10.03 -4.78
N MET A 16 -1.73 10.90 -3.78
CA MET A 16 -1.28 10.51 -2.44
C MET A 16 -2.33 9.62 -1.73
N ILE A 17 -3.61 10.00 -1.78
CA ILE A 17 -4.70 9.19 -1.20
C ILE A 17 -4.79 7.84 -1.92
N GLY A 18 -4.74 7.82 -3.25
CA GLY A 18 -4.76 6.60 -4.04
C GLY A 18 -3.58 5.67 -3.75
N SER A 19 -2.40 6.22 -3.42
CA SER A 19 -1.25 5.43 -2.99
C SER A 19 -1.37 4.90 -1.56
N ALA A 20 -2.09 5.61 -0.68
CA ALA A 20 -2.23 5.24 0.73
C ALA A 20 -3.38 4.26 0.98
N VAL A 21 -4.45 4.33 0.18
CA VAL A 21 -5.62 3.45 0.30
C VAL A 21 -5.41 2.23 -0.60
N GLY A 22 -5.37 1.04 0.00
CA GLY A 22 -5.22 -0.21 -0.74
C GLY A 22 -5.99 -1.38 -0.11
N LEU A 23 -5.78 -2.57 -0.68
CA LEU A 23 -6.46 -3.81 -0.26
C LEU A 23 -6.33 -4.09 1.25
N GLY A 24 -5.21 -3.70 1.85
CA GLY A 24 -4.96 -3.79 3.30
C GLY A 24 -6.10 -3.19 4.15
N ASN A 25 -6.67 -2.06 3.70
CA ASN A 25 -7.75 -1.38 4.40
C ASN A 25 -9.08 -2.13 4.28
N ILE A 26 -9.25 -2.96 3.25
CA ILE A 26 -10.48 -3.71 2.99
C ILE A 26 -10.50 -5.01 3.79
N TRP A 27 -9.37 -5.73 3.85
CA TRP A 27 -9.36 -7.10 4.42
C TRP A 27 -8.61 -7.25 5.75
N ARG A 28 -7.47 -6.58 5.93
CA ARG A 28 -6.56 -6.80 7.04
C ARG A 28 -6.92 -5.90 8.19
N TYR A 29 -7.23 -4.63 7.90
CA TYR A 29 -7.65 -3.68 8.93
C TYR A 29 -8.89 -4.17 9.68
N PRO A 30 -10.01 -4.57 9.02
CA PRO A 30 -11.19 -5.06 9.75
C PRO A 30 -10.90 -6.33 10.55
N TYR A 31 -10.09 -7.25 10.00
CA TYR A 31 -9.69 -8.47 10.69
C TYR A 31 -8.89 -8.19 11.97
N VAL A 32 -7.90 -7.31 11.90
CA VAL A 32 -7.08 -6.92 13.07
C VAL A 32 -7.94 -6.17 14.08
N LEU A 33 -8.78 -5.23 13.63
CA LEU A 33 -9.70 -4.50 14.50
C LEU A 33 -10.62 -5.45 15.24
N TYR A 34 -11.26 -6.38 14.53
CA TYR A 34 -12.18 -7.36 15.13
C TYR A 34 -11.48 -8.28 16.12
N SER A 35 -10.32 -8.83 15.74
CA SER A 35 -9.56 -9.76 16.61
C SER A 35 -8.92 -9.10 17.84
N ASN A 36 -8.74 -7.77 17.84
CA ASN A 36 -8.11 -7.02 18.93
C ASN A 36 -9.11 -6.20 19.77
N GLY A 37 -10.31 -6.73 20.00
CA GLY A 37 -11.31 -6.10 20.87
C GLY A 37 -12.22 -5.09 20.17
N GLY A 38 -12.34 -5.16 18.85
CA GLY A 38 -13.27 -4.36 18.07
C GLY A 38 -13.04 -2.87 18.25
N GLY A 39 -14.04 -2.16 18.78
CA GLY A 39 -13.96 -0.72 19.02
C GLY A 39 -12.84 -0.30 19.98
N ALA A 40 -12.39 -1.16 20.90
CA ALA A 40 -11.29 -0.84 21.81
C ALA A 40 -9.96 -0.65 21.07
N PHE A 41 -9.78 -1.30 19.91
CA PHE A 41 -8.57 -1.21 19.09
C PHE A 41 -8.33 0.22 18.54
N TYR A 42 -9.37 1.06 18.46
CA TYR A 42 -9.21 2.45 18.03
C TYR A 42 -8.26 3.25 18.91
N ILE A 43 -8.18 2.94 20.21
CA ILE A 43 -7.30 3.66 21.14
C ILE A 43 -5.82 3.50 20.75
N PRO A 44 -5.24 2.28 20.74
CA PRO A 44 -3.85 2.10 20.31
C PRO A 44 -3.63 2.48 18.84
N TYR A 45 -4.64 2.32 17.97
CA TYR A 45 -4.53 2.69 16.56
C TYR A 45 -4.37 4.20 16.36
N ILE A 46 -5.20 5.02 17.00
CA ILE A 46 -5.12 6.49 16.93
C ILE A 46 -3.80 6.97 17.54
N VAL A 47 -3.39 6.40 18.69
CA VAL A 47 -2.11 6.72 19.32
C VAL A 47 -0.93 6.41 18.38
N ALA A 48 -0.94 5.26 17.71
CA ALA A 48 0.10 4.90 16.75
C ALA A 48 0.13 5.84 15.54
N ILE A 49 -1.02 6.28 15.03
CA ILE A 49 -1.09 7.26 13.94
C ILE A 49 -0.51 8.60 14.38
N LEU A 50 -0.87 9.09 15.56
CA LEU A 50 -0.40 10.39 16.05
C LEU A 50 1.10 10.39 16.35
N LEU A 51 1.64 9.31 16.92
CA LEU A 51 3.04 9.23 17.34
C LEU A 51 3.98 8.76 16.24
N MET A 52 3.52 7.91 15.31
CA MET A 52 4.35 7.36 14.25
C MET A 52 3.82 7.75 12.86
N GLY A 53 2.54 7.48 12.56
CA GLY A 53 1.99 7.72 11.23
C GLY A 53 2.21 9.14 10.70
N ILE A 54 1.73 10.15 11.42
CA ILE A 54 1.82 11.57 11.01
C ILE A 54 3.29 12.06 11.01
N PRO A 55 4.11 11.83 12.06
CA PRO A 55 5.50 12.25 12.05
C PRO A 55 6.33 11.63 10.93
N PHE A 56 6.19 10.33 10.66
CA PHE A 56 6.90 9.68 9.55
C PHE A 56 6.43 10.19 8.19
N LEU A 57 5.13 10.43 8.01
CA LEU A 57 4.60 11.01 6.77
C LEU A 57 5.18 12.41 6.50
N ILE A 58 5.24 13.26 7.53
CA ILE A 58 5.85 14.60 7.42
C ILE A 58 7.34 14.48 7.10
N LEU A 59 8.05 13.54 7.73
CA LEU A 59 9.47 13.32 7.49
C LEU A 59 9.73 12.86 6.05
N GLU A 60 8.99 11.87 5.55
CA GLU A 60 9.11 11.36 4.18
C GLU A 60 8.80 12.44 3.16
N TYR A 61 7.72 13.21 3.39
CA TYR A 61 7.36 14.33 2.53
C TYR A 61 8.43 15.43 2.54
N GLY A 62 8.94 15.79 3.72
CA GLY A 62 10.00 16.77 3.87
C GLY A 62 11.29 16.35 3.15
N VAL A 63 11.70 15.09 3.27
CA VAL A 63 12.85 14.55 2.54
C VAL A 63 12.60 14.57 1.02
N GLY A 64 11.43 14.14 0.58
CA GLY A 64 11.04 14.16 -0.84
C GLY A 64 11.07 15.57 -1.44
N TYR A 65 10.53 16.55 -0.72
CA TYR A 65 10.47 17.95 -1.14
C TYR A 65 11.86 18.61 -1.22
N ASN A 66 12.73 18.38 -0.22
CA ASN A 66 14.05 19.00 -0.18
C ASN A 66 15.03 18.40 -1.21
N TYR A 67 15.03 17.07 -1.38
CA TYR A 67 16.02 16.39 -2.23
C TYR A 67 15.56 16.18 -3.68
N LYS A 68 14.25 16.27 -3.94
CA LYS A 68 13.59 16.05 -5.24
C LYS A 68 14.15 14.82 -5.98
N SER A 69 14.37 13.73 -5.23
CA SER A 69 15.01 12.51 -5.73
C SER A 69 14.44 11.27 -5.07
N SER A 70 14.68 10.08 -5.64
CA SER A 70 14.30 8.82 -5.02
C SER A 70 14.89 8.67 -3.61
N PHE A 71 14.21 7.91 -2.74
CA PHE A 71 14.61 7.75 -1.34
C PHE A 71 16.07 7.34 -1.19
N ALA A 72 16.54 6.33 -1.95
CA ALA A 72 17.95 5.91 -1.93
C ALA A 72 18.94 7.05 -2.27
N LYS A 73 18.61 7.84 -3.29
CA LYS A 73 19.44 8.99 -3.68
C LYS A 73 19.37 10.12 -2.64
N ALA A 74 18.23 10.33 -2.00
CA ALA A 74 18.08 11.32 -0.94
C ALA A 74 18.93 10.94 0.29
N ILE A 75 18.89 9.67 0.71
CA ILE A 75 19.73 9.17 1.82
C ILE A 75 21.22 9.30 1.48
N ARG A 76 21.62 8.96 0.24
CA ARG A 76 23.02 9.16 -0.20
C ARG A 76 23.47 10.62 -0.12
N LYS A 77 22.60 11.56 -0.49
CA LYS A 77 22.87 13.01 -0.40
C LYS A 77 22.98 13.49 1.05
N ILE A 78 22.21 12.90 1.98
CA ILE A 78 22.30 13.19 3.42
C ILE A 78 23.62 12.64 3.97
N ASN A 79 23.88 11.35 3.74
CA ASN A 79 25.10 10.69 4.16
C ASN A 79 25.33 9.42 3.33
N SER A 80 26.42 9.40 2.55
CA SER A 80 26.75 8.27 1.67
C SER A 80 26.92 6.94 2.41
N LYS A 81 27.31 6.97 3.69
CA LYS A 81 27.46 5.75 4.51
C LYS A 81 26.12 5.03 4.73
N TRP A 82 24.99 5.73 4.68
CA TRP A 82 23.66 5.17 4.96
C TRP A 82 22.88 4.80 3.70
N GLU A 83 23.48 4.91 2.50
CA GLU A 83 22.81 4.63 1.22
C GLU A 83 22.16 3.24 1.18
N TYR A 84 22.75 2.23 1.83
CA TYR A 84 22.21 0.88 1.91
C TYR A 84 20.81 0.83 2.54
N LEU A 85 20.52 1.67 3.54
CA LEU A 85 19.17 1.78 4.13
C LEU A 85 18.16 2.34 3.12
N GLY A 86 18.63 3.25 2.27
CA GLY A 86 17.81 3.83 1.21
C GLY A 86 17.38 2.82 0.15
N TRP A 87 18.16 1.76 -0.07
CA TRP A 87 17.84 0.67 -1.00
C TRP A 87 16.93 -0.40 -0.40
N PHE A 88 16.92 -0.56 0.92
CA PHE A 88 16.05 -1.53 1.59
C PHE A 88 14.57 -1.29 1.30
N LEU A 89 14.13 -0.03 1.35
CA LEU A 89 12.72 0.33 1.18
C LEU A 89 12.19 -0.02 -0.24
N PRO A 90 12.84 0.38 -1.35
CA PRO A 90 12.43 -0.06 -2.70
C PRO A 90 12.41 -1.58 -2.88
N VAL A 91 13.38 -2.31 -2.30
CA VAL A 91 13.42 -3.77 -2.38
C VAL A 91 12.24 -4.40 -1.63
N ALA A 92 11.93 -3.91 -0.43
CA ALA A 92 10.77 -4.36 0.33
C ALA A 92 9.46 -4.10 -0.41
N VAL A 93 9.29 -2.91 -1.01
CA VAL A 93 8.12 -2.56 -1.83
C VAL A 93 8.01 -3.47 -3.06
N PHE A 94 9.14 -3.75 -3.73
CA PHE A 94 9.17 -4.67 -4.87
C PHE A 94 8.73 -6.09 -4.47
N MET A 95 9.23 -6.62 -3.35
CA MET A 95 8.82 -7.93 -2.83
C MET A 95 7.31 -7.97 -2.51
N ILE A 96 6.77 -6.87 -1.98
CA ILE A 96 5.34 -6.74 -1.73
C ILE A 96 4.54 -6.73 -3.02
N MET A 97 5.03 -6.02 -4.05
CA MET A 97 4.36 -5.96 -5.36
C MET A 97 4.21 -7.34 -6.00
N ILE A 98 5.17 -8.25 -5.83
CA ILE A 98 5.09 -9.60 -6.45
C ILE A 98 3.79 -10.32 -6.06
N TYR A 99 3.47 -10.40 -4.77
CA TYR A 99 2.25 -11.08 -4.33
C TYR A 99 1.01 -10.21 -4.51
N TYR A 100 1.14 -8.88 -4.40
CA TYR A 100 0.03 -7.95 -4.68
C TYR A 100 -0.45 -8.05 -6.13
N SER A 101 0.46 -8.21 -7.09
CA SER A 101 0.11 -8.40 -8.51
C SER A 101 -0.68 -9.69 -8.72
N ALA A 102 -0.34 -10.77 -8.01
CA ALA A 102 -1.11 -12.02 -8.08
C ALA A 102 -2.54 -11.84 -7.56
N ILE A 103 -2.70 -11.17 -6.41
CA ILE A 103 -4.02 -10.89 -5.83
C ILE A 103 -4.87 -10.01 -6.76
N LEU A 104 -4.29 -8.94 -7.33
CA LEU A 104 -4.98 -8.10 -8.31
C LEU A 104 -5.40 -8.89 -9.56
N GLY A 105 -4.57 -9.87 -9.98
CA GLY A 105 -4.94 -10.80 -11.04
C GLY A 105 -6.18 -11.63 -10.69
N TRP A 106 -6.26 -12.14 -9.46
CA TRP A 106 -7.44 -12.84 -8.98
C TRP A 106 -8.66 -11.93 -8.95
N ASP A 107 -8.54 -10.72 -8.39
CA ASP A 107 -9.62 -9.74 -8.35
C ASP A 107 -10.15 -9.41 -9.77
N GLY A 108 -9.25 -9.28 -10.75
CA GLY A 108 -9.61 -9.06 -12.15
C GLY A 108 -10.40 -10.22 -12.76
N ILE A 109 -10.04 -11.47 -12.47
CA ILE A 109 -10.79 -12.64 -12.95
C ILE A 109 -12.16 -12.69 -12.26
N TYR A 110 -12.22 -12.51 -10.94
CA TYR A 110 -13.48 -12.47 -10.20
C TYR A 110 -14.39 -11.32 -10.64
N MET A 111 -13.83 -10.18 -11.04
CA MET A 111 -14.59 -9.08 -11.64
C MET A 111 -15.31 -9.52 -12.92
N ILE A 112 -14.64 -10.27 -13.81
CA ILE A 112 -15.27 -10.80 -15.03
C ILE A 112 -16.31 -11.86 -14.68
N LEU A 113 -15.97 -12.82 -13.79
CA LEU A 113 -16.88 -13.87 -13.33
C LEU A 113 -18.15 -13.31 -12.67
N SER A 114 -18.08 -12.09 -12.13
CA SER A 114 -19.21 -11.45 -11.43
C SER A 114 -20.39 -11.14 -12.34
N LEU A 115 -20.15 -10.97 -13.64
CA LEU A 115 -21.19 -10.69 -14.62
C LEU A 115 -22.15 -11.87 -14.84
N PHE A 116 -21.68 -13.10 -14.56
CA PHE A 116 -22.44 -14.33 -14.80
C PHE A 116 -22.44 -15.28 -13.60
N LYS A 117 -21.98 -14.81 -12.42
CA LYS A 117 -21.88 -15.60 -11.19
C LYS A 117 -21.09 -16.91 -11.40
N GLY A 118 -19.94 -16.82 -12.08
CA GLY A 118 -19.16 -17.97 -12.53
C GLY A 118 -18.57 -18.86 -11.42
N TRP A 119 -18.52 -18.37 -10.18
CA TRP A 119 -18.10 -19.13 -8.99
C TRP A 119 -19.22 -20.00 -8.37
N GLY A 120 -20.45 -19.91 -8.89
CA GLY A 120 -21.56 -20.75 -8.44
C GLY A 120 -22.08 -20.43 -7.04
N ALA A 121 -22.47 -21.47 -6.30
CA ALA A 121 -23.11 -21.36 -4.98
C ALA A 121 -22.11 -21.14 -3.83
N ASP A 122 -20.89 -21.69 -3.95
CA ASP A 122 -19.85 -21.59 -2.92
C ASP A 122 -18.53 -21.05 -3.51
N PRO A 123 -18.24 -19.75 -3.33
CA PRO A 123 -17.02 -19.12 -3.80
C PRO A 123 -15.73 -19.74 -3.21
N ASN A 124 -15.77 -20.23 -1.97
CA ASN A 124 -14.58 -20.77 -1.31
C ASN A 124 -14.17 -22.12 -1.92
N THR A 125 -15.16 -22.96 -2.17
CA THR A 125 -14.93 -24.23 -2.87
C THR A 125 -14.41 -23.97 -4.28
N TYR A 126 -15.03 -23.07 -5.04
CA TYR A 126 -14.56 -22.70 -6.38
C TYR A 126 -13.10 -22.20 -6.40
N PHE A 127 -12.74 -21.34 -5.44
CA PHE A 127 -11.38 -20.82 -5.33
C PHE A 127 -10.34 -21.94 -5.11
N THR A 128 -10.62 -22.84 -4.17
CA THR A 128 -9.66 -23.86 -3.73
C THR A 128 -9.54 -25.06 -4.67
N THR A 129 -10.64 -25.50 -5.28
CA THR A 129 -10.66 -26.72 -6.10
C THR A 129 -10.50 -26.48 -7.58
N SER A 130 -10.91 -25.31 -8.08
CA SER A 130 -10.98 -25.06 -9.52
C SER A 130 -10.07 -23.91 -9.95
N PHE A 131 -10.09 -22.80 -9.20
CA PHE A 131 -9.36 -21.60 -9.59
C PHE A 131 -7.85 -21.69 -9.32
N LEU A 132 -7.43 -22.19 -8.14
CA LEU A 132 -6.01 -22.32 -7.80
C LEU A 132 -5.30 -23.51 -8.48
N GLN A 133 -6.06 -24.46 -9.04
CA GLN A 133 -5.53 -25.65 -9.70
C GLN A 133 -5.44 -25.53 -11.22
N ALA A 134 -5.99 -24.46 -11.79
CA ALA A 134 -5.95 -24.14 -13.22
C ALA A 134 -4.62 -23.48 -13.61
#